data_AF-A0A8B6DNE5-F1
#
_entry.id   AF-A0A8B6DNE5-F1
#
_cell.length_a   1.000
_cell.length_b   1.000
_cell.length_c   1.000
_cell.angle_alpha   90.00
_cell.angle_beta   90.00
_cell.angle_gamma   90.00
#
_symmetry.space_group_name_H-M   'P 1'
#
loop_
_entity.id
_entity.type
_entity.pdbx_description
1 polymer ?
#
loop_
_entity_poly.entity_id
_entity_poly.type
_entity_poly.pdbx_seq_one_letter_code
_entity_poly.pdbx_strand_id
1 'polypeptide(L)'
;MMSQKSLWNKWNIENQTQLSFSKFCELRPKNVLTQGHRKLYQCLCEYCENVKLKLIAINRFLAHDHPELKFTDEFDAVNKTLCPKLEAERFHKRDCIDRKCAECGTSKLRNMFDGVMENEENQPDVKWKRWDIVKTLNHKTKKEITKRQEIEKTGPPTDLLEELLDELVFFLSPHLFEARWQQEQFAELNKNFPQNSIVLTIDFAENFSCFSQHEIQGAHWAKDSVTIHPCIALYRCPKDGHIVDECIDIVSNDLLHDNHAVHTFLLEVVNHLKQQQKIKLDHAFILSDGCAAQYKSRVPIMDVSCCSEDFGFTVERCFYGSRHGKNRCDGEAGVIKSKASRAIKNSEACIPDARSFLQCVKVLEKGAEKADGACNHNRRTILWVSSDDINRNRPDRNVKTVKGTRKLHSVLGIKRGVINTRRLSCFCSQCREKRYDRCLNTRYVEGWKEVRLKSFNRNIPVNEDDVGNAGDNVVHEDAADDDEDRPILEDADDDDRPILENADDEFDNDNGSPGIPDLQIEDINNISFDPNTSFSYIKDDDSVVQSQKFQVQKKTLYGSSITKSDTLTGHYRTTNLLSRSVIFPKNCLLLILFFLGPDTVSNLIYRCCFICLYHFVIKVYVDLNVFFRLPKQMAII
;
A
#
# COMPACT_ATOMS: atom_id res chain seq x y z
N MET A 1 -9.08 -19.79 -12.78
CA MET A 1 -8.55 -19.77 -14.17
C MET A 1 -7.16 -20.41 -14.15
N MET A 2 -6.82 -21.23 -15.15
CA MET A 2 -5.55 -21.98 -15.20
C MET A 2 -4.39 -21.06 -15.61
N SER A 3 -3.18 -21.26 -15.09
CA SER A 3 -1.98 -20.54 -15.58
C SER A 3 -1.70 -20.83 -17.05
N GLN A 4 -0.94 -19.97 -17.75
CA GLN A 4 -0.54 -20.24 -19.15
C GLN A 4 0.19 -21.57 -19.31
N LYS A 5 0.99 -21.97 -18.32
CA LYS A 5 1.72 -23.24 -18.32
C LYS A 5 0.77 -24.43 -18.10
N SER A 6 -0.23 -24.26 -17.25
CA SER A 6 -1.31 -25.24 -17.05
C SER A 6 -2.21 -25.37 -18.28
N LEU A 7 -2.55 -24.27 -18.95
CA LEU A 7 -3.27 -24.24 -20.22
C LEU A 7 -2.48 -24.90 -21.35
N TRP A 8 -1.18 -24.63 -21.44
CA TRP A 8 -0.29 -25.28 -22.39
C TRP A 8 -0.23 -26.80 -22.18
N ASN A 9 -0.04 -27.23 -20.93
CA ASN A 9 -0.04 -28.65 -20.57
C ASN A 9 -1.37 -29.32 -20.96
N LYS A 10 -2.49 -28.68 -20.60
CA LYS A 10 -3.84 -29.17 -20.94
C LYS A 10 -4.05 -29.26 -22.45
N TRP A 11 -3.66 -28.23 -23.20
CA TRP A 11 -3.77 -28.19 -24.66
C TRP A 11 -2.94 -29.30 -25.32
N ASN A 12 -1.70 -29.52 -24.88
CA ASN A 12 -0.85 -30.61 -25.39
C ASN A 12 -1.45 -31.99 -25.10
N ILE A 13 -2.06 -32.18 -23.91
CA ILE A 13 -2.74 -33.42 -23.53
C ILE A 13 -3.99 -33.64 -24.41
N GLU A 14 -4.82 -32.62 -24.58
CA GLU A 14 -6.07 -32.69 -25.34
C GLU A 14 -5.85 -32.88 -26.85
N ASN A 15 -4.80 -32.25 -27.40
CA ASN A 15 -4.50 -32.27 -28.83
C ASN A 15 -3.42 -33.30 -29.20
N GLN A 16 -2.96 -34.13 -28.25
CA GLN A 16 -1.93 -35.16 -28.44
C GLN A 16 -0.69 -34.67 -29.21
N THR A 17 -0.31 -33.42 -28.99
CA THR A 17 0.76 -32.73 -29.73
C THR A 17 1.84 -32.27 -28.77
N GLN A 18 3.10 -32.22 -29.23
CA GLN A 18 4.23 -31.66 -28.46
C GLN A 18 4.55 -30.26 -28.94
N LEU A 19 3.62 -29.32 -28.76
CA LEU A 19 3.92 -27.91 -29.00
C LEU A 19 4.79 -27.40 -27.85
N SER A 20 5.85 -26.64 -28.15
CA SER A 20 6.67 -26.04 -27.09
C SER A 20 5.92 -24.90 -26.40
N PHE A 21 6.21 -24.66 -25.12
CA PHE A 21 5.57 -23.57 -24.36
C PHE A 21 5.78 -22.20 -25.04
N SER A 22 6.99 -21.95 -25.56
CA SER A 22 7.28 -20.71 -26.30
C SER A 22 6.41 -20.55 -27.54
N LYS A 23 6.22 -21.62 -28.34
CA LYS A 23 5.40 -21.54 -29.56
C LYS A 23 3.91 -21.43 -29.24
N PHE A 24 3.46 -22.09 -28.17
CA PHE A 24 2.10 -21.93 -27.64
C PHE A 24 1.81 -20.49 -27.22
N CYS A 25 2.75 -19.83 -26.52
CA CYS A 25 2.62 -18.42 -26.15
C CYS A 25 2.64 -17.48 -27.37
N GLU A 26 3.44 -17.78 -28.40
CA GLU A 26 3.55 -16.99 -29.64
C GLU A 26 2.29 -17.09 -30.50
N LEU A 27 1.66 -18.26 -30.57
CA LEU A 27 0.42 -18.50 -31.32
C LEU A 27 -0.84 -17.93 -30.63
N ARG A 28 -0.67 -17.24 -29.48
CA ARG A 28 -1.78 -16.55 -28.81
C ARG A 28 -2.36 -15.48 -29.75
N PRO A 29 -3.70 -15.47 -29.97
CA PRO A 29 -4.33 -14.43 -30.79
C PRO A 29 -4.00 -13.03 -30.27
N LYS A 30 -3.73 -12.08 -31.18
CA LYS A 30 -3.30 -10.72 -30.84
C LYS A 30 -4.32 -9.95 -29.99
N ASN A 31 -5.61 -10.27 -30.10
CA ASN A 31 -6.69 -9.70 -29.29
C ASN A 31 -6.77 -10.29 -27.86
N VAL A 32 -6.04 -11.36 -27.57
CA VAL A 32 -5.92 -11.93 -26.22
C VAL A 32 -4.70 -11.31 -25.54
N LEU A 33 -4.96 -10.23 -24.80
CA LEU A 33 -3.97 -9.53 -23.98
C LEU A 33 -3.60 -10.36 -22.75
N THR A 34 -2.31 -10.43 -22.40
CA THR A 34 -1.92 -10.97 -21.10
C THR A 34 -2.27 -9.98 -19.99
N GLN A 35 -2.30 -10.46 -18.75
CA GLN A 35 -2.45 -9.60 -17.57
C GLN A 35 -1.38 -8.50 -17.53
N GLY A 36 -0.16 -8.76 -18.01
CA GLY A 36 0.89 -7.73 -18.12
C GLY A 36 0.57 -6.57 -19.07
N HIS A 37 -0.37 -6.75 -20.02
CA HIS A 37 -0.85 -5.70 -20.91
C HIS A 37 -2.10 -4.99 -20.36
N ARG A 38 -2.67 -5.45 -19.24
CA ARG A 38 -3.84 -4.86 -18.59
C ARG A 38 -3.41 -4.28 -17.24
N LYS A 39 -2.97 -3.02 -17.26
CA LYS A 39 -2.62 -2.30 -16.04
C LYS A 39 -3.91 -1.79 -15.40
N LEU A 40 -4.11 -2.13 -14.13
CA LEU A 40 -5.18 -1.57 -13.30
C LEU A 40 -4.58 -0.41 -12.50
N TYR A 41 -5.02 0.80 -12.79
CA TYR A 41 -4.64 1.99 -12.05
C TYR A 41 -5.74 2.32 -11.05
N GLN A 42 -5.42 2.28 -9.75
CA GLN A 42 -6.37 2.50 -8.66
C GLN A 42 -5.75 3.40 -7.59
N CYS A 43 -6.62 4.04 -6.79
CA CYS A 43 -6.28 5.05 -5.79
C CYS A 43 -5.32 6.12 -6.35
N LEU A 44 -5.67 6.65 -7.51
CA LEU A 44 -4.98 7.76 -8.14
C LEU A 44 -5.35 9.07 -7.43
N CYS A 45 -4.43 10.03 -7.43
CA CYS A 45 -4.75 11.38 -6.98
C CYS A 45 -5.71 12.03 -7.99
N GLU A 46 -6.95 12.29 -7.54
CA GLU A 46 -7.98 12.98 -8.32
C GLU A 46 -7.49 14.25 -8.99
N TYR A 47 -6.71 15.06 -8.27
CA TYR A 47 -6.18 16.30 -8.80
C TYR A 47 -5.25 16.10 -10.00
N CYS A 48 -4.30 15.16 -9.87
CA CYS A 48 -3.39 14.83 -10.95
C CYS A 48 -4.15 14.17 -12.11
N GLU A 49 -5.11 13.29 -11.80
CA GLU A 49 -5.87 12.57 -12.80
C GLU A 49 -6.79 13.48 -13.59
N ASN A 50 -7.47 14.43 -12.94
CA ASN A 50 -8.32 15.41 -13.60
C ASN A 50 -7.54 16.29 -14.57
N VAL A 51 -6.32 16.68 -14.19
CA VAL A 51 -5.41 17.42 -15.09
C VAL A 51 -5.00 16.53 -16.26
N LYS A 52 -4.57 15.28 -16.01
CA LYS A 52 -4.20 14.33 -17.07
C LYS A 52 -5.33 14.10 -18.07
N LEU A 53 -6.55 13.89 -17.60
CA LEU A 53 -7.72 13.69 -18.46
C LEU A 53 -7.99 14.91 -19.36
N LYS A 54 -7.83 16.12 -18.83
CA LYS A 54 -7.90 17.36 -19.63
C LYS A 54 -6.74 17.51 -20.60
N LEU A 55 -5.51 17.16 -20.19
CA LEU A 55 -4.33 17.17 -21.06
C LEU A 55 -4.49 16.20 -22.24
N ILE A 56 -5.11 15.03 -22.03
CA ILE A 56 -5.42 14.10 -23.13
C ILE A 56 -6.37 14.75 -24.14
N ALA A 57 -7.42 15.43 -23.66
CA ALA A 57 -8.38 16.11 -24.52
C ALA A 57 -7.75 17.29 -25.28
N ILE A 58 -6.98 18.14 -24.59
CA ILE A 58 -6.34 19.32 -25.19
C ILE A 58 -5.27 18.89 -26.21
N ASN A 59 -4.46 17.86 -25.91
CA ASN A 59 -3.45 17.37 -26.84
C ASN A 59 -4.06 16.74 -28.10
N ARG A 60 -5.25 16.15 -28.00
CA ARG A 60 -5.99 15.63 -29.15
C ARG A 60 -6.50 16.77 -30.02
N PHE A 61 -7.02 17.82 -29.41
CA PHE A 61 -7.44 19.03 -30.11
C PHE A 61 -6.26 19.70 -30.83
N LEU A 62 -5.11 19.81 -30.18
CA LEU A 62 -3.88 20.36 -30.76
C LEU A 62 -3.16 19.45 -31.76
N ALA A 63 -3.67 18.21 -32.00
CA ALA A 63 -2.84 17.16 -32.59
C ALA A 63 -2.35 17.43 -34.02
N HIS A 64 -3.18 18.10 -34.81
CA HIS A 64 -2.96 18.36 -36.22
C HIS A 64 -2.41 19.76 -36.48
N ASP A 65 -2.97 20.77 -35.83
CA ASP A 65 -2.72 22.17 -36.18
C ASP A 65 -1.60 22.81 -35.34
N HIS A 66 -1.42 22.35 -34.09
CA HIS A 66 -0.50 22.97 -33.12
C HIS A 66 0.26 21.93 -32.25
N PRO A 67 0.98 20.96 -32.86
CA PRO A 67 1.68 19.93 -32.11
C PRO A 67 2.75 20.46 -31.14
N GLU A 68 3.29 21.64 -31.39
CA GLU A 68 4.28 22.35 -30.55
C GLU A 68 3.71 22.82 -29.20
N LEU A 69 2.39 22.96 -29.09
CA LEU A 69 1.70 23.41 -27.86
C LEU A 69 1.27 22.26 -26.96
N LYS A 70 1.53 21.01 -27.36
CA LYS A 70 1.18 19.83 -26.55
C LYS A 70 1.92 19.80 -25.22
N PHE A 71 1.28 19.16 -24.26
CA PHE A 71 1.84 18.87 -22.94
C PHE A 71 2.25 17.40 -22.85
N THR A 72 3.40 17.10 -22.25
CA THR A 72 3.78 15.70 -22.04
C THR A 72 3.04 15.08 -20.85
N ASP A 73 2.90 15.84 -19.77
CA ASP A 73 2.32 15.41 -18.51
C ASP A 73 1.93 16.63 -17.64
N GLU A 74 1.38 16.36 -16.45
CA GLU A 74 0.98 17.38 -15.49
C GLU A 74 2.15 18.24 -14.98
N PHE A 75 3.37 17.71 -14.95
CA PHE A 75 4.55 18.49 -14.54
C PHE A 75 4.95 19.47 -15.64
N ASP A 76 4.92 19.06 -16.90
CA ASP A 76 5.17 19.94 -18.05
C ASP A 76 4.14 21.07 -18.12
N ALA A 77 2.85 20.76 -17.92
CA ALA A 77 1.79 21.75 -17.84
C ALA A 77 2.06 22.78 -16.73
N VAL A 78 2.42 22.34 -15.52
CA VAL A 78 2.81 23.25 -14.44
C VAL A 78 4.07 24.04 -14.81
N ASN A 79 5.13 23.42 -15.30
CA ASN A 79 6.41 24.08 -15.60
C ASN A 79 6.24 25.24 -16.60
N LYS A 80 5.38 25.09 -17.61
CA LYS A 80 5.06 26.16 -18.58
C LYS A 80 4.37 27.38 -17.95
N THR A 81 3.78 27.22 -16.77
CA THR A 81 3.20 28.34 -15.99
C THR A 81 4.19 29.01 -15.03
N LEU A 82 5.37 28.42 -14.80
CA LEU A 82 6.35 28.91 -13.81
C LEU A 82 7.47 29.71 -14.47
N CYS A 83 8.18 30.53 -13.69
CA CYS A 83 9.43 31.13 -14.17
C CYS A 83 10.46 30.03 -14.45
N PRO A 84 11.38 30.22 -15.43
CA PRO A 84 12.43 29.25 -15.71
C PRO A 84 13.23 28.91 -14.45
N LYS A 85 13.45 27.62 -14.23
CA LYS A 85 14.39 27.15 -13.20
C LYS A 85 15.83 27.39 -13.67
N LEU A 86 16.73 27.67 -12.73
CA LEU A 86 18.16 27.75 -13.04
C LEU A 86 18.69 26.36 -13.37
N GLU A 87 19.66 26.25 -14.29
CA GLU A 87 20.16 24.96 -14.80
C GLU A 87 20.75 24.06 -13.70
N ALA A 88 21.35 24.66 -12.67
CA ALA A 88 21.89 23.95 -11.52
C ALA A 88 20.85 23.54 -10.46
N GLU A 89 19.59 23.98 -10.60
CA GLU A 89 18.54 23.75 -9.60
C GLU A 89 17.60 22.60 -9.99
N ARG A 90 17.26 21.77 -9.01
CA ARG A 90 16.35 20.63 -9.20
C ARG A 90 14.90 21.06 -9.38
N PHE A 91 14.49 22.13 -8.70
CA PHE A 91 13.11 22.62 -8.67
C PHE A 91 13.05 24.12 -8.98
N HIS A 92 11.89 24.59 -9.42
CA HIS A 92 11.61 26.02 -9.58
C HIS A 92 11.75 26.77 -8.25
N LYS A 93 11.92 28.10 -8.30
CA LYS A 93 11.96 28.92 -7.08
C LYS A 93 10.70 28.71 -6.26
N ARG A 94 10.86 28.72 -4.95
CA ARG A 94 9.78 28.47 -3.99
C ARG A 94 8.58 29.39 -4.20
N ASP A 95 8.80 30.69 -4.42
CA ASP A 95 7.71 31.65 -4.64
C ASP A 95 6.91 31.35 -5.92
N CYS A 96 7.54 30.77 -6.95
CA CYS A 96 6.82 30.34 -8.14
C CYS A 96 5.97 29.10 -7.84
N ILE A 97 6.55 28.10 -7.16
CA ILE A 97 5.87 26.85 -6.77
C ILE A 97 4.65 27.15 -5.91
N ASP A 98 4.80 28.04 -4.93
CA ASP A 98 3.78 28.44 -3.97
C ASP A 98 2.79 29.47 -4.54
N ARG A 99 2.89 29.80 -5.85
CA ARG A 99 2.04 30.80 -6.54
C ARG A 99 2.04 32.19 -5.88
N LYS A 100 3.17 32.58 -5.31
CA LYS A 100 3.43 33.92 -4.73
C LYS A 100 4.19 34.85 -5.68
N CYS A 101 4.78 34.31 -6.74
CA CYS A 101 5.52 35.09 -7.73
C CYS A 101 4.56 35.86 -8.66
N ALA A 102 4.75 37.17 -8.77
CA ALA A 102 3.94 38.04 -9.63
C ALA A 102 4.23 37.89 -11.14
N GLU A 103 5.37 37.30 -11.51
CA GLU A 103 5.85 37.19 -12.90
C GLU A 103 5.46 35.87 -13.59
N CYS A 104 4.86 34.93 -12.86
CA CYS A 104 4.46 33.62 -13.38
C CYS A 104 3.01 33.31 -13.02
N GLY A 105 2.40 32.39 -13.76
CA GLY A 105 0.99 32.09 -13.65
C GLY A 105 0.45 31.50 -14.93
N THR A 106 -0.85 31.24 -14.94
CA THR A 106 -1.56 30.67 -16.08
C THR A 106 -1.87 31.68 -17.17
N SER A 107 -1.74 32.97 -16.91
CA SER A 107 -1.84 34.01 -17.94
C SER A 107 -0.86 33.79 -19.09
N LYS A 108 0.34 33.26 -18.81
CA LYS A 108 1.31 32.86 -19.84
C LYS A 108 0.75 31.78 -20.76
N LEU A 109 0.10 30.77 -20.19
CA LEU A 109 -0.54 29.71 -20.97
C LEU A 109 -1.75 30.25 -21.73
N ARG A 110 -2.61 31.06 -21.10
CA ARG A 110 -3.74 31.71 -21.78
C ARG A 110 -3.26 32.44 -23.05
N ASN A 111 -2.28 33.32 -22.92
CA ASN A 111 -1.73 34.08 -24.04
C ASN A 111 -1.13 33.21 -25.15
N MET A 112 -0.62 32.01 -24.82
CA MET A 112 -0.14 31.06 -25.83
C MET A 112 -1.27 30.39 -26.61
N PHE A 113 -2.45 30.29 -26.01
CA PHE A 113 -3.63 29.65 -26.60
C PHE A 113 -4.62 30.65 -27.21
N ASP A 114 -4.52 31.95 -26.93
CA ASP A 114 -5.41 32.98 -27.49
C ASP A 114 -5.53 32.86 -29.02
N GLY A 115 -4.41 32.76 -29.75
CA GLY A 115 -4.43 32.60 -31.21
C GLY A 115 -4.97 31.25 -31.72
N VAL A 116 -5.03 30.23 -30.86
CA VAL A 116 -5.62 28.91 -31.18
C VAL A 116 -7.14 28.94 -30.97
N MET A 117 -7.61 29.75 -30.03
CA MET A 117 -9.01 29.88 -29.63
C MET A 117 -9.76 31.00 -30.37
N GLU A 118 -9.08 31.89 -31.11
CA GLU A 118 -9.67 33.02 -31.85
C GLU A 118 -10.80 32.68 -32.86
N ASN A 119 -11.01 31.40 -33.21
CA ASN A 119 -12.08 30.95 -34.14
C ASN A 119 -13.05 29.93 -33.51
N GLU A 120 -13.34 30.07 -32.21
CA GLU A 120 -14.23 29.21 -31.42
C GLU A 120 -15.57 28.86 -32.11
N GLU A 121 -16.24 29.81 -32.76
CA GLU A 121 -17.56 29.61 -33.38
C GLU A 121 -17.57 28.55 -34.51
N ASN A 122 -16.41 28.25 -35.10
CA ASN A 122 -16.26 27.27 -36.17
C ASN A 122 -15.59 25.96 -35.71
N GLN A 123 -15.18 25.87 -34.44
CA GLN A 123 -14.52 24.69 -33.91
C GLN A 123 -15.55 23.71 -33.32
N PRO A 124 -15.44 22.40 -33.60
CA PRO A 124 -16.35 21.43 -33.04
C PRO A 124 -16.16 21.32 -31.53
N ASP A 125 -17.26 21.05 -30.81
CA ASP A 125 -17.20 20.74 -29.38
C ASP A 125 -16.19 19.61 -29.11
N VAL A 126 -15.42 19.80 -28.04
CA VAL A 126 -14.50 18.79 -27.53
C VAL A 126 -15.14 18.05 -26.37
N LYS A 127 -14.71 16.79 -26.20
CA LYS A 127 -15.12 15.95 -25.08
C LYS A 127 -13.94 15.69 -24.17
N TRP A 128 -14.14 15.91 -22.87
CA TRP A 128 -13.14 15.62 -21.85
C TRP A 128 -13.77 14.98 -20.64
N LYS A 129 -12.94 14.30 -19.86
CA LYS A 129 -13.34 13.56 -18.67
C LYS A 129 -12.77 14.22 -17.43
N ARG A 130 -13.48 14.06 -16.32
CA ARG A 130 -12.99 14.41 -14.98
C ARG A 130 -13.67 13.54 -13.93
N TRP A 131 -13.00 13.31 -12.83
CA TRP A 131 -13.62 12.83 -11.60
C TRP A 131 -14.32 13.98 -10.90
N ASP A 132 -15.57 13.74 -10.51
CA ASP A 132 -16.41 14.72 -9.85
C ASP A 132 -17.31 14.05 -8.80
N ILE A 133 -17.82 14.86 -7.87
CA ILE A 133 -18.81 14.42 -6.89
C ILE A 133 -20.19 14.48 -7.54
N VAL A 134 -20.82 13.32 -7.70
CA VAL A 134 -22.17 13.22 -8.22
C VAL A 134 -23.13 12.85 -7.10
N LYS A 135 -24.15 13.69 -6.96
CA LYS A 135 -25.26 13.50 -6.03
C LYS A 135 -26.27 12.54 -6.67
N THR A 136 -26.54 11.44 -6.00
CA THR A 136 -27.53 10.44 -6.42
C THR A 136 -28.47 10.13 -5.26
N LEU A 137 -29.66 9.63 -5.54
CA LEU A 137 -30.57 9.17 -4.49
C LEU A 137 -30.33 7.70 -4.22
N ASN A 138 -30.16 7.35 -2.95
CA ASN A 138 -30.21 5.95 -2.56
C ASN A 138 -31.60 5.40 -2.89
N HIS A 139 -31.65 4.40 -3.77
CA HIS A 139 -32.91 3.82 -4.25
C HIS A 139 -33.82 3.29 -3.14
N LYS A 140 -33.26 2.92 -1.98
CA LYS A 140 -34.00 2.38 -0.83
C LYS A 140 -34.42 3.46 0.15
N THR A 141 -33.46 4.24 0.63
CA THR A 141 -33.68 5.20 1.71
C THR A 141 -34.15 6.57 1.21
N LYS A 142 -34.12 6.79 -0.11
CA LYS A 142 -34.36 8.09 -0.76
C LYS A 142 -33.52 9.24 -0.22
N LYS A 143 -32.46 8.94 0.53
CA LYS A 143 -31.49 9.93 1.00
C LYS A 143 -30.50 10.24 -0.11
N GLU A 144 -30.08 11.50 -0.17
CA GLU A 144 -29.02 11.93 -1.07
C GLU A 144 -27.70 11.28 -0.64
N ILE A 145 -27.03 10.64 -1.59
CA ILE A 145 -25.71 10.05 -1.43
C ILE A 145 -24.77 10.70 -2.45
N THR A 146 -23.60 11.10 -1.99
CA THR A 146 -22.53 11.65 -2.82
C THR A 146 -21.56 10.54 -3.19
N LYS A 147 -21.26 10.41 -4.49
CA LYS A 147 -20.28 9.45 -4.99
C LYS A 147 -19.30 10.15 -5.92
N ARG A 148 -18.00 9.88 -5.77
CA ARG A 148 -16.99 10.27 -6.75
C ARG A 148 -17.08 9.35 -7.96
N GLN A 149 -17.26 9.92 -9.15
CA GLN A 149 -17.28 9.17 -10.40
C GLN A 149 -16.69 9.98 -11.55
N GLU A 150 -16.18 9.26 -12.55
CA GLU A 150 -15.77 9.87 -13.81
C GLU A 150 -17.02 10.33 -14.58
N ILE A 151 -17.03 11.60 -14.95
CA ILE A 151 -18.04 12.23 -15.80
C ILE A 151 -17.39 12.67 -17.11
N GLU A 152 -18.17 12.66 -18.20
CA GLU A 152 -17.77 13.21 -19.50
C GLU A 152 -18.51 14.54 -19.71
N LYS A 153 -17.74 15.59 -20.00
CA LYS A 153 -18.24 16.92 -20.36
C LYS A 153 -18.01 17.15 -21.85
N THR A 154 -18.93 17.87 -22.48
CA THR A 154 -18.86 18.31 -23.88
C THR A 154 -19.09 19.81 -23.91
N GLY A 155 -18.28 20.53 -24.67
CA GLY A 155 -18.36 21.98 -24.80
C GLY A 155 -17.24 22.53 -25.68
N PRO A 156 -17.13 23.86 -25.80
CA PRO A 156 -16.12 24.49 -26.63
C PRO A 156 -14.70 24.22 -26.07
N PRO A 157 -13.66 24.25 -26.92
CA PRO A 157 -12.27 24.10 -26.49
C PRO A 157 -11.83 25.11 -25.41
N THR A 158 -12.45 26.29 -25.36
CA THR A 158 -12.21 27.29 -24.32
C THR A 158 -12.64 26.84 -22.94
N ASP A 159 -13.81 26.22 -22.80
CA ASP A 159 -14.26 25.68 -21.50
C ASP A 159 -13.25 24.67 -20.93
N LEU A 160 -12.71 23.81 -21.78
CA LEU A 160 -11.67 22.85 -21.41
C LEU A 160 -10.39 23.57 -20.96
N LEU A 161 -9.99 24.62 -21.67
CA LEU A 161 -8.80 25.41 -21.34
C LEU A 161 -9.00 26.16 -20.01
N GLU A 162 -10.13 26.81 -19.79
CA GLU A 162 -10.44 27.49 -18.52
C GLU A 162 -10.34 26.53 -17.34
N GLU A 163 -11.00 25.37 -17.42
CA GLU A 163 -10.94 24.37 -16.35
C GLU A 163 -9.51 23.87 -16.10
N LEU A 164 -8.70 23.71 -17.15
CA LEU A 164 -7.30 23.32 -17.01
C LEU A 164 -6.48 24.43 -16.34
N LEU A 165 -6.66 25.68 -16.76
CA LEU A 165 -5.95 26.82 -16.19
C LEU A 165 -6.31 26.99 -14.70
N ASP A 166 -7.58 26.86 -14.33
CA ASP A 166 -8.02 26.95 -12.94
C ASP A 166 -7.33 25.88 -12.06
N GLU A 167 -7.33 24.61 -12.48
CA GLU A 167 -6.64 23.55 -11.74
C GLU A 167 -5.13 23.81 -11.60
N LEU A 168 -4.50 24.37 -12.63
CA LEU A 168 -3.08 24.75 -12.59
C LEU A 168 -2.82 25.94 -11.66
N VAL A 169 -3.70 26.94 -11.59
CA VAL A 169 -3.54 28.13 -10.73
C VAL A 169 -3.59 27.76 -9.26
N PHE A 170 -4.66 27.09 -8.83
CA PHE A 170 -5.05 27.13 -7.42
C PHE A 170 -4.21 26.21 -6.52
N PHE A 171 -3.88 25.00 -6.99
CA PHE A 171 -3.32 24.01 -6.07
C PHE A 171 -2.30 23.05 -6.70
N LEU A 172 -2.31 22.83 -8.03
CA LEU A 172 -1.55 21.72 -8.60
C LEU A 172 -0.02 21.91 -8.48
N SER A 173 0.48 23.14 -8.64
CA SER A 173 1.92 23.42 -8.55
C SER A 173 2.53 23.05 -7.18
N PRO A 174 2.02 23.57 -6.04
CA PRO A 174 2.55 23.18 -4.74
C PRO A 174 2.26 21.70 -4.44
N HIS A 175 1.12 21.15 -4.87
CA HIS A 175 0.77 19.74 -4.66
C HIS A 175 1.77 18.78 -5.31
N LEU A 176 2.10 18.96 -6.59
CA LEU A 176 3.06 18.13 -7.32
C LEU A 176 4.47 18.27 -6.74
N PHE A 177 4.85 19.48 -6.34
CA PHE A 177 6.14 19.72 -5.70
C PHE A 177 6.24 19.00 -4.36
N GLU A 178 5.26 19.14 -3.47
CA GLU A 178 5.25 18.51 -2.14
C GLU A 178 5.25 16.98 -2.25
N ALA A 179 4.41 16.42 -3.13
CA ALA A 179 4.38 14.99 -3.39
C ALA A 179 5.75 14.46 -3.84
N ARG A 180 6.36 15.12 -4.83
CA ARG A 180 7.68 14.73 -5.34
C ARG A 180 8.78 14.93 -4.30
N TRP A 181 8.78 16.06 -3.59
CA TRP A 181 9.75 16.37 -2.56
C TRP A 181 9.75 15.30 -1.46
N GLN A 182 8.57 14.99 -0.90
CA GLN A 182 8.45 14.00 0.18
C GLN A 182 8.89 12.61 -0.27
N GLN A 183 8.50 12.18 -1.48
CA GLN A 183 8.95 10.89 -2.03
C GLN A 183 10.48 10.83 -2.18
N GLU A 184 11.10 11.89 -2.70
CA GLU A 184 12.56 11.96 -2.84
C GLU A 184 13.27 11.95 -1.49
N GLN A 185 12.72 12.66 -0.48
CA GLN A 185 13.27 12.66 0.88
C GLN A 185 13.17 11.29 1.53
N PHE A 186 12.06 10.58 1.39
CA PHE A 186 11.88 9.24 1.97
C PHE A 186 12.74 8.19 1.26
N ALA A 187 12.93 8.30 -0.05
CA ALA A 187 13.87 7.47 -0.78
C ALA A 187 15.32 7.65 -0.29
N GLU A 188 15.71 8.89 0.02
CA GLU A 188 17.03 9.19 0.60
C GLU A 188 17.16 8.63 2.02
N LEU A 189 16.14 8.82 2.86
CA LEU A 189 16.13 8.32 4.23
C LEU A 189 16.20 6.78 4.31
N ASN A 190 15.46 6.08 3.45
CA ASN A 190 15.46 4.62 3.41
C ASN A 190 16.83 4.03 3.04
N LYS A 191 17.66 4.78 2.30
CA LYS A 191 19.04 4.39 1.95
C LYS A 191 20.04 4.80 3.03
N ASN A 192 19.84 5.99 3.59
CA ASN A 192 20.80 6.66 4.45
C ASN A 192 20.11 7.14 5.74
N PHE A 193 20.02 6.28 6.74
CA PHE A 193 19.56 6.67 8.08
C PHE A 193 20.70 6.54 9.12
N PRO A 194 20.73 7.41 10.14
CA PRO A 194 21.74 7.42 11.20
C PRO A 194 21.88 6.08 11.96
N GLN A 195 23.02 5.89 12.62
CA GLN A 195 23.21 4.77 13.55
C GLN A 195 22.24 4.86 14.73
N ASN A 196 21.85 3.72 15.29
CA ASN A 196 20.86 3.60 16.37
C ASN A 196 19.53 4.28 16.05
N SER A 197 19.18 4.37 14.76
CA SER A 197 17.88 4.84 14.32
C SER A 197 17.16 3.79 13.50
N ILE A 198 15.85 3.96 13.40
CA ILE A 198 14.96 3.10 12.62
C ILE A 198 14.07 3.97 11.73
N VAL A 199 13.77 3.46 10.54
CA VAL A 199 12.73 4.03 9.68
C VAL A 199 11.55 3.07 9.68
N LEU A 200 10.39 3.54 10.09
CA LEU A 200 9.12 2.80 10.07
C LEU A 200 8.22 3.43 9.02
N THR A 201 7.78 2.67 8.03
CA THR A 201 6.66 3.08 7.16
C THR A 201 5.42 2.35 7.63
N ILE A 202 4.37 3.08 7.98
CA ILE A 202 3.14 2.48 8.53
C ILE A 202 1.91 2.93 7.75
N ASP A 203 0.98 2.00 7.58
CA ASP A 203 -0.27 2.25 6.88
C ASP A 203 -1.37 1.28 7.31
N PHE A 204 -2.63 1.66 7.13
CA PHE A 204 -3.73 0.70 7.23
C PHE A 204 -3.97 0.06 5.88
N ALA A 205 -3.99 -1.27 5.84
CA ALA A 205 -4.52 -1.96 4.70
C ALA A 205 -6.05 -1.91 4.72
N GLU A 206 -6.68 -1.96 3.55
CA GLU A 206 -8.10 -2.31 3.47
C GLU A 206 -8.34 -3.64 4.19
N ASN A 207 -9.36 -3.66 5.05
CA ASN A 207 -9.73 -4.82 5.85
C ASN A 207 -9.90 -6.07 4.98
N PHE A 208 -9.51 -7.21 5.53
CA PHE A 208 -9.83 -8.49 4.93
C PHE A 208 -11.22 -8.92 5.38
N SER A 209 -12.19 -8.93 4.47
CA SER A 209 -13.48 -9.55 4.73
C SER A 209 -13.33 -11.06 4.76
N CYS A 210 -13.68 -11.69 5.87
CA CYS A 210 -13.71 -13.13 6.02
C CYS A 210 -14.75 -13.75 5.08
N PHE A 211 -14.42 -14.88 4.47
CA PHE A 211 -15.36 -15.64 3.64
C PHE A 211 -15.01 -17.12 3.65
N SER A 212 -15.99 -17.94 3.26
CA SER A 212 -15.84 -19.39 3.13
C SER A 212 -15.92 -19.84 1.67
N GLN A 213 -15.26 -20.95 1.34
CA GLN A 213 -15.25 -21.46 -0.04
C GLN A 213 -16.64 -21.93 -0.53
N HIS A 214 -17.43 -22.49 0.38
CA HIS A 214 -18.78 -22.96 0.12
C HIS A 214 -19.78 -22.16 0.98
N GLU A 215 -19.70 -20.83 0.86
CA GLU A 215 -20.56 -19.90 1.59
C GLU A 215 -22.01 -19.98 1.07
N ILE A 216 -22.96 -20.25 1.97
CA ILE A 216 -24.38 -20.21 1.64
C ILE A 216 -24.83 -18.76 1.44
N GLN A 217 -25.92 -18.55 0.67
CA GLN A 217 -26.42 -17.20 0.36
C GLN A 217 -26.65 -16.33 1.61
N GLY A 218 -27.18 -16.90 2.69
CA GLY A 218 -27.44 -16.16 3.94
C GLY A 218 -26.18 -15.66 4.67
N ALA A 219 -25.03 -16.29 4.44
CA ALA A 219 -23.76 -15.89 5.06
C ALA A 219 -23.08 -14.73 4.31
N HIS A 220 -23.61 -14.30 3.16
CA HIS A 220 -23.01 -13.24 2.37
C HIS A 220 -23.10 -11.85 3.03
N TRP A 221 -24.09 -11.64 3.91
CA TRP A 221 -24.45 -10.32 4.43
C TRP A 221 -23.77 -9.93 5.76
N ALA A 222 -23.36 -10.91 6.57
CA ALA A 222 -22.75 -10.68 7.89
C ALA A 222 -21.34 -11.29 7.92
N LYS A 223 -20.37 -10.59 7.34
CA LYS A 223 -18.98 -11.02 7.28
C LYS A 223 -18.15 -10.32 8.33
N ASP A 224 -17.46 -11.11 9.14
CA ASP A 224 -16.39 -10.60 9.98
C ASP A 224 -15.30 -9.99 9.10
N SER A 225 -14.62 -8.99 9.65
CA SER A 225 -13.52 -8.31 8.98
C SER A 225 -12.29 -8.31 9.87
N VAL A 226 -11.12 -8.28 9.23
CA VAL A 226 -9.83 -8.30 9.91
C VAL A 226 -9.07 -7.04 9.56
N THR A 227 -8.62 -6.32 10.59
CA THR A 227 -7.72 -5.19 10.43
C THR A 227 -6.30 -5.69 10.27
N ILE A 228 -5.63 -5.16 9.25
CA ILE A 228 -4.22 -5.43 8.98
C ILE A 228 -3.50 -4.08 8.92
N HIS A 229 -2.47 -3.93 9.74
CA HIS A 229 -1.64 -2.73 9.78
C HIS A 229 -0.18 -3.13 9.55
N PRO A 230 0.28 -3.13 8.28
CA PRO A 230 1.67 -3.39 7.97
C PRO A 230 2.57 -2.24 8.41
N CYS A 231 3.68 -2.59 9.04
CA CYS A 231 4.76 -1.70 9.42
C CYS A 231 6.06 -2.19 8.80
N ILE A 232 6.59 -1.44 7.84
CA ILE A 232 7.87 -1.74 7.20
C ILE A 232 8.98 -1.09 8.00
N ALA A 233 9.83 -1.91 8.63
CA ALA A 233 10.92 -1.48 9.48
C ALA A 233 12.28 -1.64 8.79
N LEU A 234 13.01 -0.53 8.65
CA LEU A 234 14.40 -0.51 8.19
C LEU A 234 15.33 -0.14 9.35
N TYR A 235 16.23 -1.05 9.72
CA TYR A 235 17.21 -0.85 10.79
C TYR A 235 18.51 -1.57 10.51
N ARG A 236 19.57 -1.28 11.28
CA ARG A 236 20.85 -1.98 11.16
C ARG A 236 20.86 -3.22 12.03
N CYS A 237 21.21 -4.35 11.42
CA CYS A 237 21.32 -5.64 12.10
C CYS A 237 22.36 -5.56 13.23
N PRO A 238 22.02 -5.94 14.47
CA PRO A 238 22.99 -5.95 15.56
C PRO A 238 24.15 -6.93 15.36
N LYS A 239 23.98 -7.96 14.52
CA LYS A 239 24.98 -9.01 14.29
C LYS A 239 26.09 -8.58 13.32
N ASP A 240 25.73 -7.93 12.21
CA ASP A 240 26.66 -7.64 11.11
C ASP A 240 26.57 -6.21 10.54
N GLY A 241 25.65 -5.38 11.04
CA GLY A 241 25.52 -3.97 10.65
C GLY A 241 24.81 -3.70 9.31
N HIS A 242 24.45 -4.76 8.56
CA HIS A 242 23.69 -4.60 7.32
C HIS A 242 22.27 -4.12 7.57
N ILE A 243 21.64 -3.52 6.55
CA ILE A 243 20.24 -3.08 6.65
C ILE A 243 19.34 -4.32 6.65
N VAL A 244 18.51 -4.41 7.68
CA VAL A 244 17.38 -5.33 7.76
C VAL A 244 16.14 -4.61 7.26
N ASP A 245 15.40 -5.29 6.40
CA ASP A 245 14.08 -4.95 5.90
C ASP A 245 13.09 -5.95 6.50
N GLU A 246 12.34 -5.51 7.50
CA GLU A 246 11.40 -6.33 8.24
C GLU A 246 9.98 -5.83 8.05
N CYS A 247 9.12 -6.66 7.47
CA CYS A 247 7.68 -6.45 7.44
C CYS A 247 7.09 -6.91 8.76
N ILE A 248 6.56 -6.00 9.57
CA ILE A 248 5.88 -6.29 10.84
C ILE A 248 4.40 -6.04 10.64
N ASP A 249 3.62 -7.10 10.53
CA ASP A 249 2.20 -7.03 10.21
C ASP A 249 1.38 -7.21 11.49
N ILE A 250 0.68 -6.16 11.91
CA ILE A 250 -0.30 -6.29 12.98
C ILE A 250 -1.60 -6.84 12.41
N VAL A 251 -2.12 -7.89 13.03
CA VAL A 251 -3.45 -8.43 12.79
C VAL A 251 -4.31 -8.16 14.03
N SER A 252 -5.50 -7.59 13.82
CA SER A 252 -6.42 -7.25 14.90
C SER A 252 -7.88 -7.48 14.52
N ASN A 253 -8.72 -7.74 15.53
CA ASN A 253 -10.17 -7.72 15.44
C ASN A 253 -10.77 -6.32 15.67
N ASP A 254 -9.96 -5.30 15.95
CA ASP A 254 -10.41 -3.91 16.09
C ASP A 254 -10.64 -3.24 14.73
N LEU A 255 -11.86 -2.78 14.46
CA LEU A 255 -12.25 -2.19 13.16
C LEU A 255 -12.34 -0.66 13.18
N LEU A 256 -11.99 -0.01 14.30
CA LEU A 256 -12.21 1.44 14.47
C LEU A 256 -11.18 2.30 13.73
N HIS A 257 -9.99 1.74 13.42
CA HIS A 257 -8.93 2.41 12.66
C HIS A 257 -8.64 3.83 13.15
N ASP A 258 -8.55 3.99 14.46
CA ASP A 258 -8.31 5.28 15.11
C ASP A 258 -6.84 5.44 15.53
N ASN A 259 -6.48 6.65 15.94
CA ASN A 259 -5.16 6.94 16.48
C ASN A 259 -4.80 6.18 17.76
N HIS A 260 -5.79 5.61 18.47
CA HIS A 260 -5.54 4.80 19.67
C HIS A 260 -5.00 3.43 19.28
N ALA A 261 -5.63 2.79 18.29
CA ALA A 261 -5.14 1.55 17.69
C ALA A 261 -3.71 1.73 17.17
N VAL A 262 -3.45 2.80 16.40
CA VAL A 262 -2.10 3.10 15.89
C VAL A 262 -1.06 3.19 17.00
N HIS A 263 -1.37 3.86 18.11
CA HIS A 263 -0.43 3.98 19.22
C HIS A 263 -0.15 2.63 19.88
N THR A 264 -1.18 1.82 20.14
CA THR A 264 -1.02 0.45 20.68
C THR A 264 -0.22 -0.43 19.72
N PHE A 265 -0.48 -0.34 18.42
CA PHE A 265 0.27 -1.09 17.39
C PHE A 265 1.75 -0.70 17.40
N LEU A 266 2.06 0.59 17.52
CA LEU A 266 3.44 1.07 17.63
C LEU A 266 4.13 0.58 18.91
N LEU A 267 3.41 0.51 20.05
CA LEU A 267 3.96 -0.09 21.28
C LEU A 267 4.40 -1.55 21.04
N GLU A 268 3.55 -2.35 20.40
CA GLU A 268 3.87 -3.75 20.09
C GLU A 268 5.02 -3.90 19.10
N VAL A 269 5.06 -3.07 18.05
CA VAL A 269 6.18 -3.00 17.10
C VAL A 269 7.49 -2.68 17.83
N VAL A 270 7.49 -1.65 18.70
CA VAL A 270 8.67 -1.24 19.45
C VAL A 270 9.09 -2.32 20.45
N ASN A 271 8.14 -2.97 21.12
CA ASN A 271 8.41 -4.09 22.02
C ASN A 271 9.09 -5.24 21.28
N HIS A 272 8.59 -5.62 20.10
CA HIS A 272 9.22 -6.63 19.24
C HIS A 272 10.67 -6.24 18.89
N LEU A 273 10.89 -5.02 18.39
CA LEU A 273 12.20 -4.54 17.97
C LEU A 273 13.22 -4.49 19.13
N LYS A 274 12.79 -4.07 20.32
CA LYS A 274 13.66 -3.99 21.49
C LYS A 274 13.91 -5.34 22.15
N GLN A 275 12.86 -6.13 22.39
CA GLN A 275 12.95 -7.34 23.19
C GLN A 275 13.39 -8.55 22.36
N GLN A 276 12.83 -8.71 21.17
CA GLN A 276 13.09 -9.87 20.32
C GLN A 276 14.29 -9.62 19.41
N GLN A 277 14.33 -8.47 18.74
CA GLN A 277 15.44 -8.13 17.84
C GLN A 277 16.65 -7.51 18.56
N LYS A 278 16.50 -7.12 19.83
CA LYS A 278 17.57 -6.56 20.69
C LYS A 278 18.26 -5.34 20.06
N ILE A 279 17.50 -4.51 19.37
CA ILE A 279 18.01 -3.32 18.70
C ILE A 279 18.12 -2.18 19.72
N LYS A 280 19.26 -1.48 19.72
CA LYS A 280 19.41 -0.21 20.43
C LYS A 280 18.90 0.93 19.55
N LEU A 281 17.92 1.68 20.05
CA LEU A 281 17.28 2.79 19.34
C LEU A 281 17.36 4.07 20.17
N ASP A 282 17.89 5.13 19.56
CA ASP A 282 17.94 6.49 20.11
C ASP A 282 16.94 7.42 19.40
N HIS A 283 16.51 7.05 18.19
CA HIS A 283 15.58 7.83 17.36
C HIS A 283 14.79 6.98 16.37
N ALA A 284 13.55 7.34 16.05
CA ALA A 284 12.78 6.73 14.98
C ALA A 284 12.20 7.77 14.02
N PHE A 285 12.30 7.49 12.73
CA PHE A 285 11.58 8.19 11.68
C PHE A 285 10.35 7.38 11.32
N ILE A 286 9.15 7.94 11.50
CA ILE A 286 7.90 7.24 11.20
C ILE A 286 7.22 7.93 10.01
N LEU A 287 7.12 7.22 8.91
CA LEU A 287 6.50 7.65 7.65
C LEU A 287 5.07 7.13 7.59
N SER A 288 4.10 8.00 7.31
CA SER A 288 2.71 7.60 7.09
C SER A 288 1.99 8.58 6.17
N ASP A 289 0.77 8.26 5.76
CA ASP A 289 -0.10 9.23 5.10
C ASP A 289 -0.58 10.32 6.09
N GLY A 290 -1.33 11.29 5.56
CA GLY A 290 -1.89 12.42 6.31
C GLY A 290 -3.30 12.19 6.88
N CYS A 291 -3.76 10.94 7.04
CA CYS A 291 -5.11 10.64 7.52
C CYS A 291 -5.36 11.23 8.91
N ALA A 292 -6.39 12.06 9.06
CA ALA A 292 -6.67 12.80 10.28
C ALA A 292 -7.12 11.88 11.44
N ALA A 293 -7.96 10.88 11.16
CA ALA A 293 -8.43 9.94 12.17
C ALA A 293 -7.28 9.12 12.80
N GLN A 294 -6.24 8.84 12.02
CA GLN A 294 -5.21 7.86 12.32
C GLN A 294 -3.86 8.47 12.72
N TYR A 295 -3.33 9.40 11.91
CA TYR A 295 -1.91 9.76 11.99
C TYR A 295 -1.63 11.26 12.10
N LYS A 296 -2.49 12.11 11.53
CA LYS A 296 -2.21 13.54 11.38
C LYS A 296 -3.31 14.41 11.99
N SER A 297 -3.45 14.30 13.31
CA SER A 297 -4.36 15.12 14.11
C SER A 297 -3.79 15.41 15.50
N ARG A 298 -4.56 16.10 16.33
CA ARG A 298 -4.13 16.60 17.65
C ARG A 298 -3.59 15.51 18.58
N VAL A 299 -4.20 14.32 18.60
CA VAL A 299 -3.79 13.21 19.49
C VAL A 299 -2.50 12.54 18.99
N PRO A 300 -2.38 12.10 17.72
CA PRO A 300 -1.10 11.63 17.18
C PRO A 300 0.05 12.62 17.34
N ILE A 301 -0.20 13.92 17.16
CA ILE A 301 0.82 14.96 17.35
C ILE A 301 1.25 15.04 18.82
N MET A 302 0.32 14.89 19.77
CA MET A 302 0.65 14.77 21.19
C MET A 302 1.43 13.49 21.48
N ASP A 303 1.05 12.36 20.89
CA ASP A 303 1.76 11.09 21.01
C ASP A 303 3.22 11.24 20.55
N VAL A 304 3.50 11.97 19.46
CA VAL A 304 4.87 12.28 19.02
C VAL A 304 5.68 13.02 20.10
N SER A 305 5.05 13.96 20.82
CA SER A 305 5.71 14.66 21.93
C SER A 305 6.03 13.76 23.14
N CYS A 306 5.22 12.71 23.35
CA CYS A 306 5.35 11.76 24.46
C CYS A 306 6.23 10.54 24.15
N CYS A 307 6.68 10.36 22.90
CA CYS A 307 7.42 9.16 22.46
C CYS A 307 8.68 8.84 23.30
N SER A 308 9.35 9.85 23.86
CA SER A 308 10.51 9.58 24.72
C SER A 308 10.14 8.94 26.05
N GLU A 309 8.93 9.19 26.55
CA GLU A 309 8.40 8.52 27.73
C GLU A 309 7.81 7.16 27.37
N ASP A 310 7.05 7.09 26.26
CA ASP A 310 6.33 5.88 25.85
C ASP A 310 7.27 4.80 25.29
N PHE A 311 8.24 5.22 24.47
CA PHE A 311 9.15 4.34 23.74
C PHE A 311 10.60 4.46 24.20
N GLY A 312 10.97 5.42 25.05
CA GLY A 312 12.37 5.61 25.48
C GLY A 312 13.29 6.18 24.40
N PHE A 313 12.76 6.74 23.30
CA PHE A 313 13.53 7.42 22.26
C PHE A 313 12.74 8.56 21.61
N THR A 314 13.42 9.39 20.82
CA THR A 314 12.77 10.52 20.13
C THR A 314 12.17 10.08 18.78
N VAL A 315 11.07 10.71 18.36
CA VAL A 315 10.39 10.37 17.10
C VAL A 315 10.29 11.59 16.20
N GLU A 316 10.63 11.43 14.92
CA GLU A 316 10.26 12.34 13.84
C GLU A 316 9.16 11.68 12.99
N ARG A 317 7.94 12.22 13.08
CA ARG A 317 6.79 11.80 12.28
C ARG A 317 6.76 12.57 10.97
N CYS A 318 6.84 11.86 9.86
CA CYS A 318 6.84 12.44 8.52
C CYS A 318 5.64 11.96 7.71
N PHE A 319 5.10 12.86 6.89
CA PHE A 319 3.90 12.60 6.11
C PHE A 319 4.18 12.62 4.62
N TYR A 320 3.63 11.66 3.87
CA TYR A 320 3.60 11.76 2.41
C TYR A 320 2.81 12.99 1.96
N GLY A 321 3.07 13.46 0.74
CA GLY A 321 2.22 14.48 0.12
C GLY A 321 0.78 13.99 0.01
N SER A 322 -0.19 14.88 0.21
CA SER A 322 -1.62 14.55 0.20
C SER A 322 -1.99 13.73 -1.04
N ARG A 323 -2.72 12.62 -0.87
CA ARG A 323 -3.13 11.68 -1.94
C ARG A 323 -1.98 10.98 -2.69
N HIS A 324 -0.74 11.11 -2.22
CA HIS A 324 0.47 10.45 -2.76
C HIS A 324 1.15 9.55 -1.72
N GLY A 325 0.34 8.95 -0.83
CA GLY A 325 0.80 8.13 0.30
C GLY A 325 1.05 6.65 -0.01
N LYS A 326 0.78 6.18 -1.24
CA LYS A 326 1.00 4.78 -1.62
C LYS A 326 2.43 4.34 -1.37
N ASN A 327 2.59 3.18 -0.75
CA ASN A 327 3.88 2.77 -0.23
C ASN A 327 4.01 1.23 -0.18
N ARG A 328 5.08 0.74 0.45
CA ARG A 328 5.40 -0.70 0.51
C ARG A 328 4.39 -1.50 1.36
N CYS A 329 3.70 -0.87 2.31
CA CYS A 329 2.66 -1.50 3.12
C CYS A 329 1.51 -2.05 2.26
N ASP A 330 1.13 -1.35 1.18
CA ASP A 330 0.11 -1.81 0.22
C ASP A 330 0.47 -3.19 -0.37
N GLY A 331 1.73 -3.33 -0.79
CA GLY A 331 2.27 -4.56 -1.38
C GLY A 331 2.32 -5.71 -0.37
N GLU A 332 2.79 -5.43 0.85
CA GLU A 332 2.87 -6.42 1.93
C GLU A 332 1.48 -6.91 2.35
N ALA A 333 0.52 -6.01 2.57
CA ALA A 333 -0.86 -6.37 2.84
C ALA A 333 -1.45 -7.26 1.72
N GLY A 334 -1.11 -6.96 0.46
CA GLY A 334 -1.47 -7.77 -0.69
C GLY A 334 -0.96 -9.21 -0.58
N VAL A 335 0.26 -9.42 -0.10
CA VAL A 335 0.85 -10.76 0.12
C VAL A 335 0.07 -11.54 1.16
N ILE A 336 -0.23 -10.92 2.30
CA ILE A 336 -0.91 -11.54 3.44
C ILE A 336 -2.35 -11.90 3.08
N LYS A 337 -3.11 -10.93 2.54
CA LYS A 337 -4.49 -11.14 2.09
C LYS A 337 -4.55 -12.21 1.01
N SER A 338 -3.62 -12.21 0.06
CA SER A 338 -3.55 -13.24 -0.98
C SER A 338 -3.26 -14.63 -0.44
N LYS A 339 -2.45 -14.80 0.63
CA LYS A 339 -2.27 -16.10 1.27
C LYS A 339 -3.58 -16.60 1.90
N ALA A 340 -4.26 -15.75 2.66
CA ALA A 340 -5.55 -16.09 3.28
C ALA A 340 -6.61 -16.46 2.23
N SER A 341 -6.82 -15.61 1.22
CA SER A 341 -7.77 -15.88 0.13
C SER A 341 -7.47 -17.18 -0.60
N ARG A 342 -6.20 -17.49 -0.88
CA ARG A 342 -5.82 -18.75 -1.55
C ARG A 342 -6.09 -19.96 -0.66
N ALA A 343 -5.78 -19.88 0.63
CA ALA A 343 -6.03 -20.98 1.55
C ALA A 343 -7.52 -21.31 1.65
N ILE A 344 -8.39 -20.30 1.68
CA ILE A 344 -9.85 -20.50 1.59
C ILE A 344 -10.21 -21.13 0.25
N LYS A 345 -9.75 -20.55 -0.87
CA LYS A 345 -10.10 -21.01 -2.22
C LYS A 345 -9.69 -22.44 -2.54
N ASN A 346 -8.58 -22.90 -1.96
CA ASN A 346 -8.08 -24.25 -2.10
C ASN A 346 -8.68 -25.23 -1.08
N SER A 347 -9.63 -24.79 -0.24
CA SER A 347 -10.18 -25.56 0.88
C SER A 347 -9.11 -26.04 1.88
N GLU A 348 -8.01 -25.30 2.00
CA GLU A 348 -6.92 -25.55 2.97
C GLU A 348 -7.25 -24.97 4.35
N ALA A 349 -8.05 -23.90 4.41
CA ALA A 349 -8.42 -23.23 5.64
C ALA A 349 -9.86 -22.68 5.60
N CYS A 350 -10.50 -22.66 6.76
CA CYS A 350 -11.70 -21.86 7.01
C CYS A 350 -11.27 -20.64 7.84
N ILE A 351 -11.61 -19.43 7.39
CA ILE A 351 -11.22 -18.19 8.07
C ILE A 351 -12.49 -17.41 8.40
N PRO A 352 -13.17 -17.75 9.51
CA PRO A 352 -14.35 -17.02 9.95
C PRO A 352 -13.98 -15.71 10.67
N ASP A 353 -12.82 -15.64 11.34
CA ASP A 353 -12.46 -14.52 12.22
C ASP A 353 -10.98 -14.11 12.10
N ALA A 354 -10.60 -13.04 12.78
CA ALA A 354 -9.25 -12.50 12.81
C ALA A 354 -8.20 -13.45 13.41
N ARG A 355 -8.57 -14.34 14.35
CA ARG A 355 -7.64 -15.31 14.93
C ARG A 355 -7.33 -16.44 13.96
N SER A 356 -8.34 -16.91 13.25
CA SER A 356 -8.22 -17.90 12.18
C SER A 356 -7.41 -17.32 11.02
N PHE A 357 -7.59 -16.03 10.72
CA PHE A 357 -6.76 -15.31 9.76
C PHE A 357 -5.30 -15.32 10.18
N LEU A 358 -5.01 -14.88 11.42
CA LEU A 358 -3.66 -14.89 12.00
C LEU A 358 -3.01 -16.27 11.87
N GLN A 359 -3.71 -17.33 12.28
CA GLN A 359 -3.19 -18.70 12.21
C GLN A 359 -2.89 -19.14 10.77
N CYS A 360 -3.71 -18.74 9.81
CA CYS A 360 -3.48 -19.02 8.40
C CYS A 360 -2.23 -18.32 7.86
N VAL A 361 -1.98 -17.07 8.24
CA VAL A 361 -0.90 -16.25 7.68
C VAL A 361 0.42 -16.39 8.42
N LYS A 362 0.42 -16.91 9.66
CA LYS A 362 1.62 -17.15 10.48
C LYS A 362 2.73 -17.92 9.77
N VAL A 363 2.38 -18.80 8.83
CA VAL A 363 3.34 -19.55 8.00
C VAL A 363 4.20 -18.66 7.08
N LEU A 364 3.84 -17.39 6.90
CA LEU A 364 4.59 -16.42 6.11
C LEU A 364 5.75 -15.75 6.87
N GLU A 365 5.83 -15.96 8.19
CA GLU A 365 6.89 -15.39 9.01
C GLU A 365 8.27 -15.84 8.54
N LYS A 366 9.21 -14.90 8.57
CA LYS A 366 10.62 -15.13 8.23
C LYS A 366 11.45 -14.61 9.38
N GLY A 367 12.01 -15.54 10.14
CA GLY A 367 12.84 -15.23 11.32
C GLY A 367 14.17 -14.58 10.98
N ALA A 368 14.94 -14.29 12.03
CA ALA A 368 16.22 -13.58 11.96
C ALA A 368 17.37 -14.40 11.35
N GLU A 369 17.20 -15.72 11.21
CA GLU A 369 18.21 -16.65 10.69
C GLU A 369 17.64 -17.44 9.50
N LYS A 370 18.50 -17.68 8.52
CA LYS A 370 18.24 -18.56 7.38
C LYS A 370 18.51 -20.01 7.79
N ALA A 371 18.11 -20.96 6.94
CA ALA A 371 18.31 -22.40 7.17
C ALA A 371 19.79 -22.81 7.28
N ASP A 372 20.70 -22.03 6.71
CA ASP A 372 22.16 -22.20 6.79
C ASP A 372 22.80 -21.52 8.02
N GLY A 373 21.99 -20.93 8.90
CA GLY A 373 22.44 -20.18 10.08
C GLY A 373 22.92 -18.75 9.77
N ALA A 374 22.92 -18.32 8.50
CA ALA A 374 23.26 -16.95 8.14
C ALA A 374 22.16 -15.98 8.57
N CYS A 375 22.52 -14.71 8.79
CA CYS A 375 21.55 -13.68 9.13
C CYS A 375 20.55 -13.47 7.98
N ASN A 376 19.26 -13.46 8.31
CA ASN A 376 18.22 -13.08 7.38
C ASN A 376 17.93 -11.59 7.51
N HIS A 377 18.13 -10.83 6.44
CA HIS A 377 17.86 -9.39 6.39
C HIS A 377 16.52 -9.05 5.72
N ASN A 378 15.79 -10.05 5.23
CA ASN A 378 14.43 -9.87 4.71
C ASN A 378 13.47 -10.66 5.61
N ARG A 379 12.91 -9.97 6.59
CA ARG A 379 12.15 -10.57 7.69
C ARG A 379 10.66 -10.30 7.53
N ARG A 380 9.87 -11.18 8.14
CA ARG A 380 8.43 -10.97 8.29
C ARG A 380 8.01 -11.46 9.66
N THR A 381 7.32 -10.61 10.39
CA THR A 381 6.79 -10.90 11.70
C THR A 381 5.32 -10.53 11.70
N ILE A 382 4.48 -11.39 12.27
CA ILE A 382 3.04 -11.14 12.34
C ILE A 382 2.67 -11.06 13.82
N LEU A 383 2.18 -9.91 14.27
CA LEU A 383 1.81 -9.69 15.66
C LEU A 383 0.28 -9.65 15.80
N TRP A 384 -0.20 -10.08 16.96
CA TRP A 384 -1.61 -10.03 17.31
C TRP A 384 -1.86 -8.90 18.29
N VAL A 385 -2.92 -8.11 18.06
CA VAL A 385 -3.42 -7.12 19.03
C VAL A 385 -4.93 -7.30 19.16
N SER A 386 -5.41 -7.57 20.38
CA SER A 386 -6.84 -7.64 20.63
C SER A 386 -7.45 -6.24 20.68
N SER A 387 -8.70 -6.10 20.28
CA SER A 387 -9.49 -4.88 20.48
C SER A 387 -9.51 -4.43 21.94
N ASP A 388 -9.48 -5.38 22.87
CA ASP A 388 -9.53 -5.14 24.32
C ASP A 388 -8.22 -4.55 24.87
N ASP A 389 -7.10 -4.72 24.15
CA ASP A 389 -5.79 -4.20 24.53
C ASP A 389 -5.60 -2.73 24.11
N ILE A 390 -6.54 -2.17 23.35
CA ILE A 390 -6.45 -0.80 22.82
C ILE A 390 -7.03 0.19 23.83
N ASN A 391 -6.15 0.91 24.54
CA ASN A 391 -6.56 1.94 25.46
C ASN A 391 -7.03 3.22 24.74
N ARG A 392 -8.34 3.42 24.71
CA ARG A 392 -8.98 4.63 24.17
C ARG A 392 -9.14 5.76 25.17
N ASN A 393 -9.05 5.47 26.46
CA ASN A 393 -9.15 6.46 27.52
C ASN A 393 -7.78 7.07 27.82
N ARG A 394 -7.34 8.02 26.98
CA ARG A 394 -6.07 8.73 27.10
C ARG A 394 -6.27 10.24 27.33
N PRO A 395 -6.86 10.66 28.45
CA PRO A 395 -7.22 12.07 28.69
C PRO A 395 -5.99 12.99 28.76
N ASP A 396 -4.82 12.46 29.10
CA ASP A 396 -3.55 13.17 29.14
C ASP A 396 -2.99 13.46 27.73
N ARG A 397 -3.55 12.85 26.68
CA ARG A 397 -3.27 13.16 25.28
C ARG A 397 -4.21 14.21 24.67
N ASN A 398 -5.15 14.71 25.45
CA ASN A 398 -6.18 15.64 24.98
C ASN A 398 -5.65 17.08 24.85
N VAL A 399 -5.18 17.43 23.65
CA VAL A 399 -4.66 18.77 23.33
C VAL A 399 -5.46 19.44 22.21
N LYS A 400 -5.31 20.77 22.11
CA LYS A 400 -5.83 21.57 21.00
C LYS A 400 -5.08 21.26 19.70
N THR A 401 -5.80 21.32 18.58
CA THR A 401 -5.22 21.15 17.24
C THR A 401 -4.15 22.20 16.97
N VAL A 402 -3.02 21.79 16.39
CA VAL A 402 -1.95 22.69 15.98
C VAL A 402 -2.39 23.46 14.74
N LYS A 403 -2.27 24.80 14.75
CA LYS A 403 -2.63 25.64 13.61
C LYS A 403 -1.83 25.22 12.38
N GLY A 404 -2.51 25.02 11.25
CA GLY A 404 -1.88 24.65 9.99
C GLY A 404 -1.45 23.18 9.90
N THR A 405 -1.96 22.29 10.76
CA THR A 405 -1.61 20.85 10.79
C THR A 405 -1.57 20.21 9.40
N ARG A 406 -2.57 20.49 8.53
CA ARG A 406 -2.65 19.90 7.18
C ARG A 406 -1.43 20.22 6.30
N LYS A 407 -0.81 21.40 6.46
CA LYS A 407 0.38 21.85 5.71
C LYS A 407 1.69 21.27 6.25
N LEU A 408 1.70 20.68 7.45
CA LEU A 408 2.92 20.13 8.05
C LEU A 408 3.26 18.78 7.43
N HIS A 409 4.51 18.54 7.04
CA HIS A 409 4.93 17.21 6.61
C HIS A 409 6.05 16.61 7.47
N SER A 410 6.57 17.36 8.45
CA SER A 410 7.42 16.78 9.49
C SER A 410 7.10 17.36 10.87
N VAL A 411 7.04 16.47 11.86
CA VAL A 411 6.79 16.77 13.28
C VAL A 411 7.78 15.99 14.13
N LEU A 412 8.63 16.68 14.87
CA LEU A 412 9.68 16.13 15.72
C LEU A 412 9.29 16.29 17.19
N GLY A 413 9.27 15.18 17.93
CA GLY A 413 9.08 15.18 19.38
C GLY A 413 10.33 15.67 20.11
N ILE A 414 10.16 16.65 21.01
CA ILE A 414 11.25 17.19 21.85
C ILE A 414 11.09 16.71 23.28
N LYS A 415 9.92 16.95 23.87
CA LYS A 415 9.49 16.47 25.17
C LYS A 415 7.97 16.55 25.25
N ARG A 416 7.35 15.94 26.26
CA ARG A 416 5.89 15.99 26.45
C ARG A 416 5.37 17.43 26.33
N GLY A 417 4.42 17.62 25.42
CA GLY A 417 3.80 18.92 25.14
C GLY A 417 4.64 19.90 24.31
N VAL A 418 5.85 19.54 23.87
CA VAL A 418 6.70 20.39 23.02
C VAL A 418 7.17 19.62 21.80
N ILE A 419 6.90 20.18 20.63
CA ILE A 419 7.27 19.60 19.33
C ILE A 419 7.93 20.66 18.45
N ASN A 420 8.70 20.21 17.47
CA ASN A 420 9.15 21.02 16.35
C ASN A 420 8.38 20.61 15.10
N THR A 421 7.95 21.58 14.28
CA THR A 421 7.16 21.33 13.07
C THR A 421 7.79 21.98 11.85
N ARG A 422 7.61 21.36 10.68
CA ARG A 422 8.03 21.88 9.37
C ARG A 422 7.00 21.56 8.28
N ARG A 423 6.90 22.45 7.30
CA ARG A 423 6.09 22.22 6.09
C ARG A 423 6.63 21.05 5.26
N LEU A 424 7.94 20.90 5.12
CA LEU A 424 8.59 19.84 4.34
C LEU A 424 9.54 19.04 5.21
N SER A 425 9.63 17.73 4.98
CA SER A 425 10.70 16.90 5.55
C SER A 425 12.02 17.22 4.84
N CYS A 426 13.15 16.96 5.50
CA CYS A 426 14.45 17.08 4.84
C CYS A 426 15.43 16.12 5.47
N PHE A 427 16.01 15.24 4.65
CA PHE A 427 17.00 14.26 5.06
C PHE A 427 18.29 14.45 4.28
N CYS A 428 18.69 15.69 3.99
CA CYS A 428 20.06 15.97 3.57
C CYS A 428 21.06 15.54 4.67
N SER A 429 22.34 15.41 4.32
CA SER A 429 23.37 14.94 5.26
C SER A 429 23.37 15.70 6.59
N GLN A 430 23.21 17.02 6.57
CA GLN A 430 23.18 17.85 7.78
C GLN A 430 21.92 17.59 8.64
N CYS A 431 20.74 17.46 8.03
CA CYS A 431 19.50 17.19 8.76
C CYS A 431 19.51 15.81 9.42
N ARG A 432 20.08 14.78 8.77
CA ARG A 432 20.21 13.44 9.35
C ARG A 432 21.12 13.41 10.58
N GLU A 433 22.13 14.27 10.60
CA GLU A 433 23.01 14.48 11.76
C GLU A 433 22.41 15.43 12.81
N LYS A 434 21.13 15.83 12.66
CA LYS A 434 20.43 16.79 13.52
C LYS A 434 21.06 18.20 13.55
N ARG A 435 21.86 18.56 12.54
CA ARG A 435 22.45 19.89 12.32
C ARG A 435 21.51 20.74 11.45
N TYR A 436 20.33 21.00 11.98
CA TYR A 436 19.21 21.58 11.22
C TYR A 436 19.45 23.03 10.77
N ASP A 437 20.30 23.77 11.48
CA ASP A 437 20.79 25.12 11.14
C ASP A 437 21.63 25.14 9.85
N ARG A 438 22.23 24.01 9.49
CA ARG A 438 23.06 23.83 8.29
C ARG A 438 22.36 23.06 7.18
N CYS A 439 21.03 23.04 7.18
CA CYS A 439 20.25 22.35 6.14
C CYS A 439 20.73 22.76 4.74
N LEU A 440 21.06 21.78 3.88
CA LEU A 440 21.52 22.05 2.51
C LEU A 440 20.41 22.55 1.59
N ASN A 441 19.16 22.43 2.04
CA ASN A 441 17.94 22.68 1.26
C ASN A 441 17.17 23.92 1.75
N THR A 442 17.83 24.89 2.39
CA THR A 442 17.21 26.11 2.95
C THR A 442 16.44 26.95 1.92
N ARG A 443 16.73 26.80 0.61
CA ARG A 443 15.97 27.43 -0.47
C ARG A 443 14.52 26.94 -0.57
N TYR A 444 14.24 25.73 -0.09
CA TYR A 444 12.92 25.10 -0.17
C TYR A 444 12.34 24.79 1.22
N VAL A 445 13.21 24.40 2.15
CA VAL A 445 12.82 23.90 3.48
C VAL A 445 13.07 24.97 4.54
N GLU A 446 12.02 25.27 5.29
CA GLU A 446 12.08 26.22 6.40
C GLU A 446 12.82 25.69 7.63
N GLY A 447 13.22 26.60 8.51
CA GLY A 447 13.66 26.27 9.86
C GLY A 447 12.61 25.48 10.63
N TRP A 448 13.04 24.75 11.66
CA TRP A 448 12.07 24.09 12.56
C TRP A 448 11.34 25.17 13.36
N LYS A 449 10.02 25.04 13.49
CA LYS A 449 9.21 25.90 14.35
C LYS A 449 8.81 25.13 15.61
N GLU A 450 9.25 25.61 16.77
CA GLU A 450 8.81 25.09 18.06
C GLU A 450 7.34 25.42 18.29
N VAL A 451 6.58 24.43 18.74
CA VAL A 451 5.17 24.53 19.09
C VAL A 451 4.96 23.89 20.46
N ARG A 452 4.35 24.66 21.37
CA ARG A 452 3.91 24.18 22.69
C ARG A 452 2.44 23.80 22.62
N LEU A 453 2.14 22.53 22.86
CA LEU A 453 0.81 21.97 22.79
C LEU A 453 -0.03 22.44 23.99
N LYS A 454 -1.21 23.00 23.70
CA LYS A 454 -2.12 23.50 24.72
C LYS A 454 -3.07 22.38 25.14
N SER A 455 -2.98 21.95 26.40
CA SER A 455 -3.93 21.01 27.01
C SER A 455 -5.33 21.63 27.11
N PHE A 456 -6.37 20.81 26.95
CA PHE A 456 -7.74 21.21 27.28
C PHE A 456 -7.98 21.26 28.79
N ASN A 457 -7.22 20.47 29.56
CA ASN A 457 -7.31 20.43 31.02
C ASN A 457 -6.26 21.37 31.63
N ARG A 458 -6.68 22.57 32.04
CA ARG A 458 -5.83 23.53 32.77
C ARG A 458 -5.50 23.12 34.21
N ASN A 459 -5.96 21.96 34.69
CA ASN A 459 -5.95 21.59 36.12
C ASN A 459 -5.17 20.30 36.47
N ILE A 460 -4.15 19.91 35.71
CA ILE A 460 -3.19 18.92 36.20
C ILE A 460 -1.90 19.69 36.52
N PRO A 461 -1.49 19.78 37.80
CA PRO A 461 -0.25 20.45 38.15
C PRO A 461 0.90 19.68 37.49
N VAL A 462 1.59 20.35 36.57
CA VAL A 462 2.94 19.97 36.19
C VAL A 462 3.79 20.32 37.40
N ASN A 463 4.40 19.33 38.06
CA ASN A 463 5.35 19.60 39.13
C ASN A 463 6.53 20.38 38.53
N GLU A 464 6.53 21.69 38.76
CA GLU A 464 7.67 22.57 38.53
C GLU A 464 8.61 22.47 39.73
N ASP A 465 9.48 21.47 39.73
CA ASP A 465 10.68 21.44 40.57
C ASP A 465 11.85 20.98 39.70
N ASP A 466 12.43 21.93 38.96
CA ASP A 466 13.87 22.07 38.64
C ASP A 466 14.06 22.93 37.37
N VAL A 467 13.96 24.25 37.51
CA VAL A 467 14.70 25.18 36.64
C VAL A 467 15.28 26.30 37.49
N GLY A 468 16.57 26.18 37.77
CA GLY A 468 17.39 27.28 38.23
C GLY A 468 17.37 28.44 37.24
N ASN A 469 17.06 29.60 37.78
CA ASN A 469 17.00 30.91 37.17
C ASN A 469 18.31 31.30 36.43
N ALA A 470 18.22 31.81 35.20
CA ALA A 470 18.96 32.99 34.73
C ALA A 470 18.70 33.29 33.24
N GLY A 471 18.16 34.48 32.97
CA GLY A 471 18.53 35.27 31.78
C GLY A 471 17.42 35.57 30.78
N ASP A 472 16.50 36.47 31.16
CA ASP A 472 15.58 37.14 30.24
C ASP A 472 16.32 37.95 29.17
N ASN A 473 15.91 37.76 27.91
CA ASN A 473 15.80 38.79 26.87
C ASN A 473 15.14 38.16 25.65
N VAL A 474 13.81 38.17 25.60
CA VAL A 474 13.03 37.87 24.38
C VAL A 474 12.27 39.13 24.00
N VAL A 475 12.60 39.64 22.82
CA VAL A 475 11.91 40.72 22.14
C VAL A 475 10.48 40.26 21.82
N HIS A 476 9.50 41.00 22.31
CA HIS A 476 8.13 40.91 21.84
C HIS A 476 8.07 41.49 20.42
N GLU A 477 7.96 40.63 19.42
CA GLU A 477 7.41 41.03 18.12
C GLU A 477 5.98 40.49 18.05
N ASP A 478 5.03 41.41 18.26
CA ASP A 478 3.62 41.20 17.97
C ASP A 478 3.47 41.09 16.45
N ALA A 479 3.24 39.87 15.96
CA ALA A 479 2.88 39.63 14.57
C ALA A 479 1.39 39.97 14.38
N ALA A 480 1.14 41.24 14.08
CA ALA A 480 0.00 41.64 13.27
C ALA A 480 0.41 41.47 11.80
N ASP A 481 -0.16 40.48 11.12
CA ASP A 481 -0.29 40.48 9.68
C ASP A 481 -1.70 39.99 9.36
N ASP A 482 -2.50 40.93 8.88
CA ASP A 482 -3.80 40.77 8.27
C ASP A 482 -3.61 40.01 6.94
N ASP A 483 -4.25 38.86 6.80
CA ASP A 483 -4.48 38.23 5.49
C ASP A 483 -6.00 38.05 5.36
N GLU A 484 -6.61 39.01 4.65
CA GLU A 484 -8.01 38.99 4.24
C GLU A 484 -8.32 37.84 3.29
N ASP A 485 -9.59 37.43 3.36
CA ASP A 485 -10.26 36.33 2.67
C ASP A 485 -9.82 36.06 1.23
N ARG A 486 -9.27 34.86 0.99
CA ARG A 486 -9.38 34.15 -0.30
C ARG A 486 -10.28 32.93 -0.11
N PRO A 487 -11.16 32.60 -1.07
CA PRO A 487 -11.98 31.41 -0.98
C PRO A 487 -11.08 30.18 -1.09
N ILE A 488 -10.78 29.60 0.06
CA ILE A 488 -10.17 28.28 0.16
C ILE A 488 -11.34 27.33 -0.07
N LEU A 489 -11.30 26.54 -1.16
CA LEU A 489 -12.04 25.29 -1.18
C LEU A 489 -11.45 24.45 -0.05
N GLU A 490 -12.13 24.50 1.09
CA GLU A 490 -11.79 23.74 2.28
C GLU A 490 -11.68 22.26 1.90
N ASP A 491 -10.64 21.58 2.39
CA ASP A 491 -10.55 20.12 2.41
C ASP A 491 -11.58 19.55 3.40
N ALA A 492 -12.85 19.96 3.29
CA ALA A 492 -13.96 19.52 4.12
C ALA A 492 -14.35 18.04 3.89
N ASP A 493 -13.75 17.38 2.89
CA ASP A 493 -14.21 16.09 2.41
C ASP A 493 -13.58 14.86 3.08
N ASP A 494 -12.74 15.02 4.12
CA ASP A 494 -12.22 13.88 4.91
C ASP A 494 -13.03 13.60 6.19
N ASP A 495 -13.96 14.49 6.58
CA ASP A 495 -14.70 14.39 7.86
C ASP A 495 -16.07 13.67 7.76
N ASP A 496 -16.51 13.25 6.57
CA ASP A 496 -17.76 12.49 6.39
C ASP A 496 -17.52 10.99 6.14
N ARG A 497 -16.82 10.32 7.06
CA ARG A 497 -17.11 8.89 7.30
C ARG A 497 -18.18 8.81 8.39
N PRO A 498 -19.45 8.47 8.06
CA PRO A 498 -20.41 8.17 9.10
C PRO A 498 -19.90 6.99 9.91
N ILE A 499 -19.91 7.14 11.24
CA ILE A 499 -19.89 6.02 12.18
C ILE A 499 -21.09 5.15 11.79
N LEU A 500 -20.83 4.00 11.17
CA LEU A 500 -21.87 3.04 10.84
C LEU A 500 -22.37 2.44 12.17
N GLU A 501 -23.41 3.04 12.72
CA GLU A 501 -24.38 2.32 13.54
C GLU A 501 -25.08 1.30 12.63
N ASN A 502 -25.15 0.06 13.13
CA ASN A 502 -25.76 -1.08 12.45
C ASN A 502 -27.18 -0.73 11.97
N ALA A 503 -27.39 -0.79 10.66
CA ALA A 503 -28.72 -0.85 10.07
C ALA A 503 -28.83 -2.14 9.26
N ASP A 504 -29.60 -3.06 9.80
CA ASP A 504 -30.04 -4.30 9.16
C ASP A 504 -30.73 -3.97 7.83
N ASP A 505 -30.33 -4.64 6.74
CA ASP A 505 -31.02 -4.56 5.45
C ASP A 505 -31.08 -5.96 4.81
N GLU A 506 -32.22 -6.61 4.96
CA GLU A 506 -32.66 -7.76 4.15
C GLU A 506 -32.76 -7.34 2.68
N PHE A 507 -32.06 -8.05 1.78
CA PHE A 507 -32.22 -7.91 0.33
C PHE A 507 -32.53 -9.24 -0.34
N ASP A 508 -33.81 -9.41 -0.69
CA ASP A 508 -34.26 -10.29 -1.78
C ASP A 508 -34.24 -9.51 -3.10
N ASN A 509 -33.44 -9.96 -4.06
CA ASN A 509 -33.97 -10.51 -5.33
C ASN A 509 -32.88 -10.86 -6.34
N ASP A 510 -33.14 -11.98 -7.00
CA ASP A 510 -32.62 -12.45 -8.27
C ASP A 510 -32.33 -11.33 -9.28
N ASN A 511 -31.10 -11.33 -9.80
CA ASN A 511 -30.83 -11.22 -11.23
C ASN A 511 -29.36 -11.58 -11.48
N GLY A 512 -29.15 -12.68 -12.21
CA GLY A 512 -27.84 -13.22 -12.52
C GLY A 512 -26.95 -12.24 -13.30
N SER A 513 -25.68 -12.20 -12.92
CA SER A 513 -24.60 -11.65 -13.74
C SER A 513 -23.32 -12.45 -13.58
N PRO A 514 -22.47 -12.51 -14.62
CA PRO A 514 -21.58 -13.64 -14.87
C PRO A 514 -20.31 -13.58 -14.01
N GLY A 515 -19.89 -14.75 -13.52
CA GLY A 515 -18.74 -14.92 -12.63
C GLY A 515 -17.40 -14.41 -13.18
N ILE A 516 -16.63 -13.78 -12.29
CA ILE A 516 -15.25 -13.34 -12.51
C ILE A 516 -14.31 -14.55 -12.33
N PRO A 517 -13.44 -14.92 -13.28
CA PRO A 517 -12.62 -16.13 -13.14
C PRO A 517 -11.28 -15.89 -12.43
N ASP A 518 -10.90 -16.85 -11.58
CA ASP A 518 -9.80 -16.83 -10.60
C ASP A 518 -8.37 -16.67 -11.14
N LEU A 519 -7.49 -16.07 -10.35
CA LEU A 519 -6.04 -16.06 -10.56
C LEU A 519 -5.34 -17.13 -9.71
N GLN A 520 -4.44 -17.91 -10.32
CA GLN A 520 -3.43 -18.72 -9.65
C GLN A 520 -2.04 -18.56 -10.33
N ILE A 521 -1.01 -18.84 -9.52
CA ILE A 521 0.28 -19.51 -9.82
C ILE A 521 1.56 -18.64 -9.68
N GLU A 522 2.33 -19.02 -8.65
CA GLU A 522 3.79 -19.27 -8.58
C GLU A 522 4.69 -18.47 -9.54
N ASP A 523 5.33 -17.41 -9.00
CA ASP A 523 6.71 -16.99 -9.31
C ASP A 523 7.18 -15.84 -8.39
N ILE A 524 6.87 -15.88 -7.07
CA ILE A 524 7.26 -14.81 -6.11
C ILE A 524 8.45 -15.20 -5.23
N ASN A 525 8.98 -16.43 -5.32
CA ASN A 525 10.07 -16.85 -4.45
C ASN A 525 11.47 -16.34 -4.86
N ASN A 526 11.60 -15.55 -5.93
CA ASN A 526 12.90 -15.01 -6.39
C ASN A 526 12.89 -13.51 -6.76
N ILE A 527 11.91 -12.72 -6.30
CA ILE A 527 12.00 -11.26 -6.46
C ILE A 527 12.91 -10.71 -5.36
N SER A 528 14.20 -10.62 -5.66
CA SER A 528 15.08 -9.65 -5.01
C SER A 528 14.66 -8.28 -5.53
N PHE A 529 14.00 -7.49 -4.67
CA PHE A 529 13.70 -6.10 -4.99
C PHE A 529 15.01 -5.30 -4.94
N ASP A 530 15.40 -4.74 -6.09
CA ASP A 530 16.46 -3.75 -6.16
C ASP A 530 15.98 -2.49 -5.40
N PRO A 531 16.70 -2.01 -4.38
CA PRO A 531 16.38 -0.77 -3.66
C PRO A 531 16.45 0.51 -4.54
N ASN A 532 16.71 0.39 -5.84
CA ASN A 532 16.73 1.50 -6.80
C ASN A 532 15.49 1.65 -7.69
N THR A 533 14.45 0.81 -7.57
CA THR A 533 13.14 1.14 -8.17
C THR A 533 12.40 2.16 -7.30
N SER A 534 12.84 3.40 -7.37
CA SER A 534 11.90 4.52 -7.32
C SER A 534 10.81 4.26 -8.36
N PHE A 535 9.54 4.46 -8.03
CA PHE A 535 8.47 4.57 -9.03
C PHE A 535 8.74 5.81 -9.89
N SER A 536 9.71 5.70 -10.81
CA SER A 536 9.86 6.61 -11.93
C SER A 536 8.74 6.28 -12.90
N TYR A 537 7.92 7.27 -13.23
CA TYR A 537 7.07 7.25 -14.42
C TYR A 537 7.95 6.84 -15.62
N ILE A 538 7.77 5.62 -16.10
CA ILE A 538 8.39 5.18 -17.35
C ILE A 538 7.52 5.70 -18.48
N LYS A 539 8.12 6.58 -19.29
CA LYS A 539 7.59 7.13 -20.54
C LYS A 539 7.38 6.02 -21.57
N ASP A 540 6.28 6.09 -22.30
CA ASP A 540 6.11 5.38 -23.57
C ASP A 540 6.58 6.32 -24.70
N ASP A 541 7.59 5.91 -25.47
CA ASP A 541 7.92 6.50 -26.77
C ASP A 541 7.51 5.51 -27.86
N ASP A 542 6.42 5.81 -28.55
CA ASP A 542 6.08 5.22 -29.85
C ASP A 542 6.85 5.98 -30.94
N SER A 543 7.96 5.42 -31.42
CA SER A 543 8.43 5.74 -32.78
C SER A 543 9.26 4.61 -33.43
N VAL A 544 8.73 4.15 -34.56
CA VAL A 544 9.44 3.64 -35.75
C VAL A 544 10.47 2.52 -35.55
N VAL A 545 10.03 1.27 -35.72
CA VAL A 545 10.92 0.13 -35.99
C VAL A 545 11.29 0.11 -37.48
N GLN A 546 12.48 0.62 -37.81
CA GLN A 546 13.22 0.15 -38.99
C GLN A 546 14.19 -0.95 -38.58
N SER A 547 14.14 -2.04 -39.32
CA SER A 547 14.92 -3.26 -39.14
C SER A 547 16.42 -3.06 -39.25
N GLN A 548 17.19 -3.55 -38.27
CA GLN A 548 18.58 -3.98 -38.50
C GLN A 548 18.97 -5.14 -37.58
N LYS A 549 19.32 -6.27 -38.20
CA LYS A 549 19.92 -7.46 -37.60
C LYS A 549 21.29 -7.12 -37.02
N PHE A 550 21.61 -7.57 -35.81
CA PHE A 550 23.01 -7.75 -35.42
C PHE A 550 23.28 -9.09 -34.72
N GLN A 551 24.35 -9.70 -35.20
CA GLN A 551 24.91 -10.99 -34.82
C GLN A 551 25.56 -10.93 -33.43
N VAL A 552 25.46 -12.07 -32.74
CA VAL A 552 26.15 -12.36 -31.48
C VAL A 552 27.65 -12.49 -31.72
N GLN A 553 28.46 -11.61 -31.13
CA GLN A 553 29.89 -11.83 -30.92
C GLN A 553 30.17 -12.12 -29.44
N LYS A 554 30.66 -13.34 -29.19
CA LYS A 554 31.23 -13.78 -27.91
C LYS A 554 32.52 -12.99 -27.64
N LYS A 555 32.61 -12.35 -26.48
CA LYS A 555 33.85 -11.73 -25.97
C LYS A 555 34.47 -12.64 -24.92
N THR A 556 35.57 -13.28 -25.30
CA THR A 556 36.44 -14.08 -24.44
C THR A 556 37.36 -13.15 -23.66
N LEU A 557 37.41 -13.29 -22.34
CA LEU A 557 38.42 -12.66 -21.47
C LEU A 557 39.66 -13.58 -21.43
N TYR A 558 40.81 -13.06 -21.88
CA TYR A 558 42.10 -13.69 -21.68
C TYR A 558 42.80 -13.04 -20.49
N GLY A 559 43.09 -13.88 -19.49
CA GLY A 559 44.08 -13.63 -18.46
C GLY A 559 45.48 -14.04 -18.92
N SER A 560 46.45 -13.42 -18.27
CA SER A 560 47.89 -13.45 -18.46
C SER A 560 48.57 -14.80 -18.15
N SER A 561 49.56 -15.13 -19.00
CA SER A 561 50.89 -15.72 -18.72
C SER A 561 51.02 -17.01 -17.88
N ILE A 562 51.62 -18.06 -18.48
CA ILE A 562 52.87 -18.75 -18.06
C ILE A 562 52.94 -20.20 -18.64
N THR A 563 54.01 -20.41 -19.42
CA THR A 563 54.83 -21.60 -19.80
C THR A 563 54.26 -23.03 -19.96
N LYS A 564 54.69 -23.65 -21.08
CA LYS A 564 54.63 -25.06 -21.49
C LYS A 564 55.54 -25.99 -20.66
N SER A 565 55.10 -27.24 -20.47
CA SER A 565 55.88 -28.50 -20.50
C SER A 565 54.88 -29.66 -20.31
N ASP A 566 54.57 -30.45 -21.34
CA ASP A 566 55.20 -31.72 -21.72
C ASP A 566 54.51 -32.99 -21.15
N THR A 567 54.02 -33.80 -22.11
CA THR A 567 54.12 -35.27 -22.22
C THR A 567 53.18 -36.26 -21.49
N LEU A 568 52.84 -37.30 -22.29
CA LEU A 568 52.47 -38.71 -22.00
C LEU A 568 50.97 -39.02 -21.68
N THR A 569 50.13 -39.51 -22.60
CA THR A 569 50.01 -40.82 -23.33
C THR A 569 49.16 -41.90 -22.64
N GLY A 570 48.16 -42.44 -23.38
CA GLY A 570 47.52 -43.76 -23.22
C GLY A 570 45.98 -43.74 -23.47
N HIS A 571 45.43 -44.03 -24.67
CA HIS A 571 45.05 -45.35 -25.26
C HIS A 571 43.97 -46.11 -24.41
N TYR A 572 42.79 -46.60 -24.84
CA TYR A 572 42.20 -47.22 -26.05
C TYR A 572 40.66 -46.95 -26.10
N ARG A 573 40.01 -46.61 -27.23
CA ARG A 573 39.29 -47.46 -28.25
C ARG A 573 38.09 -48.33 -27.77
N THR A 574 36.88 -47.85 -28.15
CA THR A 574 35.73 -48.51 -28.85
C THR A 574 35.40 -50.00 -28.65
N THR A 575 34.12 -50.34 -28.37
CA THR A 575 33.14 -50.95 -29.33
C THR A 575 31.76 -51.26 -28.72
N ASN A 576 30.73 -51.22 -29.59
CA ASN A 576 29.29 -51.49 -29.41
C ASN A 576 28.90 -52.91 -28.92
N LEU A 577 27.71 -53.05 -28.31
CA LEU A 577 26.56 -53.84 -28.82
C LEU A 577 25.38 -53.96 -27.81
N LEU A 578 24.18 -53.58 -28.29
CA LEU A 578 22.81 -54.14 -28.11
C LEU A 578 22.51 -54.99 -26.85
N SER A 579 21.41 -54.77 -26.11
CA SER A 579 20.04 -55.08 -26.57
C SER A 579 18.91 -54.51 -25.66
N ARG A 580 17.74 -54.30 -26.27
CA ARG A 580 16.43 -53.87 -25.74
C ARG A 580 15.79 -54.99 -24.89
N SER A 581 14.84 -54.74 -23.97
CA SER A 581 13.36 -54.70 -24.24
C SER A 581 12.62 -54.69 -22.88
N VAL A 582 11.69 -53.76 -22.61
CA VAL A 582 10.21 -53.83 -22.75
C VAL A 582 9.46 -54.00 -21.41
N ILE A 583 8.46 -53.12 -21.25
CA ILE A 583 7.47 -52.91 -20.17
C ILE A 583 6.25 -53.82 -20.38
N PHE A 584 5.48 -54.20 -19.33
CA PHE A 584 3.99 -54.31 -19.31
C PHE A 584 3.41 -54.71 -17.90
N PRO A 585 2.08 -54.68 -17.61
CA PRO A 585 1.53 -53.89 -16.48
C PRO A 585 0.53 -54.64 -15.54
N LYS A 586 -0.13 -53.86 -14.66
CA LYS A 586 -1.34 -54.08 -13.81
C LYS A 586 -2.22 -55.32 -14.04
N ASN A 587 -2.56 -56.06 -12.96
CA ASN A 587 -3.92 -56.19 -12.35
C ASN A 587 -4.07 -57.43 -11.42
N CYS A 588 -4.96 -57.27 -10.43
CA CYS A 588 -5.81 -58.29 -9.77
C CYS A 588 -5.28 -59.21 -8.64
N LEU A 589 -5.89 -58.98 -7.46
CA LEU A 589 -6.61 -59.91 -6.57
C LEU A 589 -5.93 -61.15 -5.92
N LEU A 590 -6.34 -61.34 -4.64
CA LEU A 590 -6.27 -62.53 -3.76
C LEU A 590 -4.89 -62.88 -3.13
N LEU A 591 -4.71 -62.81 -1.80
CA LEU A 591 -5.19 -63.68 -0.69
C LEU A 591 -4.12 -64.71 -0.30
N ILE A 592 -4.02 -64.97 1.02
CA ILE A 592 -3.25 -66.03 1.73
C ILE A 592 -1.83 -65.58 2.14
N LEU A 593 -1.62 -65.07 3.36
CA LEU A 593 -1.52 -65.73 4.69
C LEU A 593 -0.10 -66.28 4.99
N PHE A 594 0.27 -66.14 6.27
CA PHE A 594 1.41 -66.70 7.01
C PHE A 594 2.73 -65.94 6.97
N PHE A 595 2.99 -65.11 7.99
CA PHE A 595 3.72 -65.51 9.19
C PHE A 595 3.61 -64.39 10.25
N LEU A 596 2.76 -64.56 11.26
CA LEU A 596 2.83 -63.85 12.54
C LEU A 596 2.73 -64.89 13.66
N GLY A 597 3.74 -64.90 14.54
CA GLY A 597 3.72 -65.62 15.81
C GLY A 597 2.80 -64.92 16.83
N PRO A 598 2.32 -65.66 17.84
CA PRO A 598 1.21 -65.25 18.68
C PRO A 598 1.72 -64.38 19.83
N ASP A 599 1.13 -63.20 20.00
CA ASP A 599 0.71 -62.72 21.32
C ASP A 599 -0.11 -61.43 21.18
N THR A 600 -1.25 -61.41 21.88
CA THR A 600 -2.12 -60.25 22.19
C THR A 600 -3.07 -59.71 21.11
N VAL A 601 -3.90 -60.61 20.57
CA VAL A 601 -5.27 -60.29 20.13
C VAL A 601 -6.17 -60.25 21.37
N SER A 602 -6.28 -59.08 22.02
CA SER A 602 -7.32 -58.85 23.05
C SER A 602 -7.72 -57.38 23.27
N ASN A 603 -7.48 -56.49 22.30
CA ASN A 603 -7.96 -55.10 22.42
C ASN A 603 -8.62 -54.50 21.16
N LEU A 604 -8.87 -55.30 20.12
CA LEU A 604 -9.51 -54.82 18.88
C LEU A 604 -10.97 -55.27 18.71
N ILE A 605 -11.48 -56.14 19.59
CA ILE A 605 -12.89 -56.59 19.56
C ILE A 605 -13.80 -55.72 20.47
N TYR A 606 -13.23 -54.88 21.34
CA TYR A 606 -14.00 -53.99 22.23
C TYR A 606 -14.33 -52.59 21.67
N ARG A 607 -13.79 -52.18 20.52
CA ARG A 607 -14.08 -50.85 19.93
C ARG A 607 -15.06 -50.85 18.76
N CYS A 608 -15.44 -52.00 18.21
CA CYS A 608 -16.43 -52.07 17.13
C CYS A 608 -17.88 -52.28 17.61
N CYS A 609 -18.11 -52.59 18.89
CA CYS A 609 -19.48 -52.75 19.43
C CYS A 609 -20.09 -51.46 20.02
N PHE A 610 -19.36 -50.35 20.13
CA PHE A 610 -19.90 -49.09 20.68
C PHE A 610 -20.52 -48.16 19.63
N ILE A 611 -20.22 -48.36 18.35
CA ILE A 611 -20.73 -47.50 17.25
C ILE A 611 -22.10 -47.98 16.74
N CYS A 612 -22.47 -49.25 16.94
CA CYS A 612 -23.78 -49.77 16.54
C CYS A 612 -24.92 -49.51 17.55
N LEU A 613 -24.63 -49.19 18.82
CA LEU A 613 -25.67 -48.88 19.82
C LEU A 613 -26.13 -47.41 19.79
N TYR A 614 -25.29 -46.48 19.33
CA TYR A 614 -25.63 -45.05 19.30
C TYR A 614 -26.61 -44.69 18.15
N HIS A 615 -26.59 -45.46 17.07
CA HIS A 615 -27.46 -45.26 15.90
C HIS A 615 -28.90 -45.79 16.10
N PHE A 616 -29.15 -46.61 17.12
CA PHE A 616 -30.49 -47.15 17.41
C PHE A 616 -31.30 -46.26 18.37
N VAL A 617 -30.64 -45.46 19.21
CA VAL A 617 -31.30 -44.57 20.19
C VAL A 617 -31.81 -43.27 19.55
N ILE A 618 -31.14 -42.75 18.51
CA ILE A 618 -31.56 -41.52 17.82
C ILE A 618 -32.79 -41.75 16.92
N LYS A 619 -32.99 -42.98 16.42
CA LYS A 619 -34.12 -43.29 15.53
C LYS A 619 -35.46 -43.45 16.27
N VAL A 620 -35.43 -43.78 17.57
CA VAL A 620 -36.64 -43.87 18.42
C VAL A 620 -37.07 -42.49 18.95
N TYR A 621 -36.16 -41.51 19.00
CA TYR A 621 -36.48 -40.15 19.48
C TYR A 621 -37.12 -39.24 18.42
N VAL A 622 -36.95 -39.58 17.13
CA VAL A 622 -37.53 -38.81 16.01
C VAL A 622 -38.97 -39.23 15.70
N ASP A 623 -39.37 -40.47 16.01
CA ASP A 623 -40.72 -40.99 15.73
C ASP A 623 -41.76 -40.72 16.85
N LEU A 624 -41.37 -40.09 17.97
CA LEU A 624 -42.25 -39.78 19.11
C LEU A 624 -42.72 -38.31 19.21
N ASN A 625 -42.30 -37.42 18.30
CA ASN A 625 -42.72 -36.01 18.28
C ASN A 625 -43.82 -35.68 17.22
N VAL A 626 -44.48 -36.69 16.67
CA VAL A 626 -45.55 -36.51 15.64
C VAL A 626 -46.97 -36.40 16.24
N PHE A 627 -47.13 -36.39 17.57
CA PHE A 627 -48.45 -36.23 18.20
C PHE A 627 -48.44 -35.14 19.27
N PHE A 628 -48.78 -33.90 18.90
CA PHE A 628 -49.71 -33.02 19.65
C PHE A 628 -50.00 -31.76 18.81
N ARG A 629 -51.20 -31.71 18.23
CA ARG A 629 -51.87 -30.48 17.73
C ARG A 629 -52.83 -29.98 18.81
N LEU A 630 -52.93 -28.66 19.03
CA LEU A 630 -54.15 -27.82 19.08
C LEU A 630 -53.85 -26.39 19.66
N PRO A 631 -54.69 -25.36 19.43
CA PRO A 631 -54.27 -23.99 19.06
C PRO A 631 -54.88 -22.83 19.91
N LYS A 632 -54.42 -21.58 19.66
CA LYS A 632 -55.14 -20.27 19.63
C LYS A 632 -54.15 -19.10 19.79
N GLN A 633 -53.99 -18.21 18.79
CA GLN A 633 -54.73 -16.95 18.51
C GLN A 633 -54.37 -15.72 19.39
N MET A 634 -53.84 -14.69 18.70
CA MET A 634 -54.11 -13.23 18.81
C MET A 634 -53.81 -12.46 20.12
N ALA A 635 -52.96 -11.43 20.01
CA ALA A 635 -53.37 -10.04 20.29
C ALA A 635 -52.35 -9.02 19.74
N ILE A 636 -52.86 -8.14 18.89
CA ILE A 636 -52.33 -6.83 18.50
C ILE A 636 -52.81 -5.82 19.56
N ILE A 637 -51.94 -4.89 19.98
CA ILE A 637 -52.12 -3.42 20.07
C ILE A 637 -50.72 -2.81 20.11
#